data_AF-A0A3C1YSD8-F1
#
_entry.id   AF-A0A3C1YSD8-F1
#
_cell.length_a   1.000
_cell.length_b   1.000
_cell.length_c   1.000
_cell.angle_alpha   90.00
_cell.angle_beta   90.00
_cell.angle_gamma   90.00
#
_symmetry.space_group_name_H-M   'P 1'
#
loop_
_entity.id
_entity.type
_entity.pdbx_description
1 polymer ?
#
loop_
_entity_poly.entity_id
_entity_poly.type
_entity_poly.pdbx_seq_one_letter_code
_entity_poly.pdbx_strand_id
1 'polypeptide(L)'
;NHFGTQGASGGPLSYINLDFVNETTFKTGGFGAKYGDKLSSVLAIELKDGRTDRLGGKATISASQFGLNLEGPTNENGSFLFSARRSYLDFIFKAAGFG
;
A
#
# COMPACT_ATOMS: atom_id res chain seq x y z
N ASN A 1 13.16 -4.25 18.05
CA ASN A 1 12.89 -2.80 18.13
C ASN A 1 12.48 -2.30 16.75
N HIS A 2 11.17 -2.20 16.52
CA HIS A 2 10.56 -1.94 15.21
C HIS A 2 9.69 -0.67 15.30
N PHE A 3 10.34 0.47 15.50
CA PHE A 3 9.72 1.77 15.32
C PHE A 3 10.58 2.52 14.31
N GLY A 4 10.18 2.44 13.03
CA GLY A 4 10.80 3.20 11.97
C GLY A 4 10.38 4.67 12.07
N THR A 5 11.37 5.55 12.21
CA THR A 5 11.19 7.01 12.10
C THR A 5 10.57 7.33 10.74
N GLN A 6 9.44 8.06 10.73
CA GLN A 6 8.80 8.52 9.49
C GLN A 6 9.80 9.35 8.68
N GLY A 7 10.16 8.89 7.47
CA GLY A 7 11.11 9.56 6.57
C GLY A 7 12.44 8.82 6.36
N ALA A 8 12.81 7.87 7.23
CA ALA A 8 13.88 6.92 6.92
C ALA A 8 13.33 5.80 6.02
N SER A 9 14.12 5.35 5.05
CA SER A 9 13.80 4.21 4.18
C SER A 9 13.54 2.87 4.92
N GLY A 10 13.61 2.88 6.26
CA GLY A 10 13.31 1.76 7.16
C GLY A 10 11.98 1.83 7.93
N GLY A 11 11.09 2.78 7.66
CA GLY A 11 9.65 2.57 7.94
C GLY A 11 9.03 1.67 6.86
N PRO A 12 7.82 1.10 7.01
CA PRO A 12 7.19 0.33 5.94
C PRO A 12 6.83 1.28 4.78
N LEU A 13 7.82 1.63 3.98
CA LEU A 13 7.67 2.03 2.59
C LEU A 13 7.25 0.76 1.83
N SER A 14 6.05 0.30 2.14
CA SER A 14 5.40 -0.72 1.34
C SER A 14 5.26 -0.12 -0.06
N TYR A 15 5.99 -0.69 -1.03
CA TYR A 15 5.75 -0.43 -2.45
C TYR A 15 4.28 -0.68 -2.82
N ILE A 16 3.58 -1.49 -2.01
CA ILE A 16 2.16 -1.79 -2.11
C ILE A 16 1.36 -0.75 -1.31
N ASN A 17 0.50 0.01 -1.98
CA ASN A 17 -0.47 0.87 -1.29
C ASN A 17 -1.47 -0.02 -0.52
N LEU A 18 -1.57 0.17 0.80
CA LEU A 18 -2.48 -0.57 1.68
C LEU A 18 -3.96 -0.30 1.41
N ASP A 19 -4.33 0.86 0.83
CA ASP A 19 -5.70 1.12 0.37
C ASP A 19 -6.12 0.13 -0.75
N PHE A 20 -5.17 -0.59 -1.35
CA PHE A 20 -5.39 -1.58 -2.40
C PHE A 20 -5.25 -3.01 -1.91
N VAL A 21 -4.91 -3.25 -0.64
CA VAL A 21 -4.85 -4.61 -0.09
C VAL A 21 -6.25 -5.05 0.32
N ASN A 22 -6.71 -6.16 -0.24
CA ASN A 22 -7.97 -6.80 0.14
C ASN A 22 -7.76 -7.77 1.30
N GLU A 23 -6.75 -8.64 1.18
CA GLU A 23 -6.47 -9.66 2.18
C GLU A 23 -4.97 -9.85 2.39
N THR A 24 -4.57 -10.18 3.61
CA THR A 24 -3.22 -10.63 3.94
C THR A 24 -3.29 -11.94 4.70
N THR A 25 -2.74 -13.00 4.14
CA THR A 25 -2.67 -14.32 4.76
C THR A 25 -1.22 -14.64 5.12
N PHE A 26 -0.96 -14.94 6.39
CA PHE A 26 0.35 -15.38 6.87
C PHE A 26 0.28 -16.84 7.31
N LYS A 27 1.16 -17.68 6.77
CA LYS A 27 1.27 -19.11 7.10
C LYS A 27 2.68 -19.43 7.57
N THR A 28 2.80 -19.99 8.78
CA THR A 28 4.08 -20.36 9.40
C THR A 28 4.52 -21.81 9.13
N GLY A 29 3.72 -22.56 8.36
CA GLY A 29 3.94 -23.98 8.02
C GLY A 29 2.71 -24.58 7.31
N GLY A 30 2.83 -25.79 6.77
CA GLY A 30 1.70 -26.51 6.17
C GLY A 30 1.04 -25.81 4.97
N PHE A 31 1.74 -24.88 4.32
CA PHE A 31 1.25 -24.18 3.14
C PHE A 31 1.35 -25.09 1.91
N GLY A 32 0.28 -25.14 1.10
CA GLY A 32 0.16 -26.11 0.00
C GLY A 32 1.24 -25.96 -1.09
N ALA A 33 1.37 -26.99 -1.93
CA ALA A 33 2.41 -27.12 -2.96
C ALA A 33 2.52 -25.91 -3.92
N LYS A 34 1.46 -25.11 -4.06
CA LYS A 34 1.47 -23.84 -4.82
C LYS A 34 2.50 -22.82 -4.30
N TYR A 35 3.03 -23.01 -3.10
CA TYR A 35 4.07 -22.15 -2.51
C TYR A 35 5.48 -22.77 -2.53
N GLY A 36 5.66 -23.96 -3.14
CA GLY A 36 6.97 -24.54 -3.48
C GLY A 36 7.99 -24.58 -2.34
N ASP A 37 9.22 -24.15 -2.65
CA ASP A 37 10.43 -24.21 -1.80
C ASP A 37 10.45 -23.21 -0.63
N LYS A 38 9.31 -22.72 -0.16
CA LYS A 38 9.32 -21.90 1.07
C LYS A 38 9.58 -22.83 2.26
N LEU A 39 10.71 -22.63 2.93
CA LEU A 39 11.14 -23.50 4.04
C LEU A 39 10.70 -23.01 5.43
N SER A 40 10.10 -21.83 5.52
CA SER A 40 9.79 -21.19 6.81
C SER A 40 8.36 -20.67 6.89
N SER A 41 7.99 -19.68 6.07
CA SER A 41 6.65 -19.09 6.11
C SER A 41 6.28 -18.43 4.78
N VAL A 42 4.99 -18.25 4.56
CA VAL A 42 4.40 -17.57 3.40
C VAL A 42 3.57 -16.40 3.89
N LEU A 43 3.95 -15.19 3.47
CA LEU A 43 3.05 -14.03 3.47
C LEU A 43 2.45 -13.90 2.06
N ALA A 44 1.14 -14.01 1.94
CA ALA A 44 0.38 -13.76 0.73
C ALA A 44 -0.42 -12.47 0.91
N ILE A 45 -0.29 -11.56 -0.05
CA ILE A 45 -1.01 -10.29 -0.08
C ILE A 45 -1.87 -10.33 -1.33
N GLU A 46 -3.18 -10.26 -1.14
CA GLU A 46 -4.16 -10.16 -2.23
C GLU A 46 -4.58 -8.71 -2.36
N LEU A 47 -4.43 -8.17 -3.57
CA LEU A 47 -4.87 -6.82 -3.88
C LEU A 47 -6.34 -6.85 -4.29
N LYS A 48 -7.05 -5.77 -4.04
CA LYS A 48 -8.41 -5.57 -4.51
C LYS A 48 -8.44 -5.47 -6.03
N ASP A 49 -9.51 -5.97 -6.63
CA ASP A 49 -9.80 -5.71 -8.04
C ASP A 49 -10.25 -4.26 -8.24
N GLY A 50 -9.91 -3.70 -9.40
CA GLY A 50 -10.37 -2.37 -9.77
C GLY A 50 -11.86 -2.37 -10.07
N ARG A 51 -12.50 -1.21 -9.93
CA ARG A 51 -13.92 -1.06 -10.26
C ARG A 51 -14.16 -1.25 -11.74
N THR A 52 -15.18 -2.01 -12.10
CA THR A 52 -15.64 -2.18 -13.48
C THR A 52 -16.94 -1.43 -13.77
N ASP A 53 -17.64 -0.95 -12.74
CA ASP A 53 -18.97 -0.34 -12.87
C ASP A 53 -18.90 1.16 -13.23
N ARG A 54 -17.98 1.91 -12.62
CA ARG A 54 -17.79 3.35 -12.88
C ARG A 54 -16.45 3.83 -12.33
N LEU A 55 -16.07 5.03 -12.74
CA LEU A 55 -14.94 5.76 -12.17
C LEU A 55 -15.20 6.13 -10.71
N GLY A 56 -14.20 5.90 -9.86
CA GLY A 56 -14.18 6.23 -8.45
C GLY A 56 -12.83 6.80 -8.04
N GLY A 57 -12.82 7.55 -6.95
CA GLY A 57 -11.58 8.09 -6.42
C GLY A 57 -11.70 8.50 -4.95
N LYS A 58 -10.56 8.56 -4.28
CA LYS A 58 -10.42 8.97 -2.88
C LYS A 58 -9.24 9.91 -2.78
N ALA A 59 -9.46 11.10 -2.25
CA ALA A 59 -8.40 12.01 -1.84
C ALA A 59 -8.25 11.95 -0.32
N THR A 60 -7.01 11.94 0.15
CA THR A 60 -6.68 11.92 1.59
C THR A 60 -5.75 13.09 1.88
N ILE A 61 -6.11 13.92 2.86
CA ILE A 61 -5.25 14.97 3.40
C ILE A 61 -5.11 14.71 4.90
N SER A 62 -3.92 14.84 5.43
CA SER A 62 -3.64 14.64 6.86
C SER A 62 -2.63 15.66 7.36
N ALA A 63 -2.25 15.62 8.64
CA ALA A 63 -1.20 16.51 9.14
C ALA A 63 0.18 16.29 8.47
N SER A 64 0.41 15.12 7.85
CA SER A 64 1.74 14.66 7.43
C SER A 64 1.90 14.40 5.94
N GLN A 65 0.79 14.22 5.23
CA GLN A 65 0.79 13.79 3.84
C GLN A 65 -0.50 14.17 3.13
N PHE A 66 -0.42 14.14 1.80
CA PHE A 66 -1.57 14.05 0.92
C PHE A 66 -1.46 12.80 0.03
N GLY A 67 -2.62 12.27 -0.35
CA GLY A 67 -2.75 11.09 -1.21
C GLY A 67 -3.98 11.18 -2.11
N LEU A 68 -3.88 10.51 -3.25
CA LEU A 68 -4.91 10.41 -4.26
C LEU A 68 -4.96 8.97 -4.79
N ASN A 69 -6.14 8.36 -4.75
CA ASN A 69 -6.42 7.06 -5.33
C ASN A 69 -7.51 7.22 -6.38
N LEU A 70 -7.34 6.60 -7.54
CA LEU A 70 -8.28 6.58 -8.65
C LEU A 70 -8.46 5.13 -9.11
N GLU A 71 -9.69 4.75 -9.44
CA GLU A 71 -10.01 3.41 -9.92
C GLU A 71 -11.22 3.46 -10.85
N GLY A 72 -11.30 2.51 -11.77
CA GLY A 72 -12.46 2.42 -12.66
C GLY A 72 -12.23 1.54 -13.89
N PRO A 73 -13.25 1.41 -14.75
CA PRO A 73 -13.18 0.56 -15.92
C PRO A 73 -12.26 1.17 -16.97
N THR A 74 -11.40 0.34 -17.56
CA THR A 74 -10.63 0.68 -18.76
C THR A 74 -11.40 0.23 -20.01
N ASN A 75 -12.08 -0.92 -19.96
CA ASN A 75 -12.89 -1.53 -21.02
C ASN A 75 -13.97 -2.45 -20.39
N GLU A 76 -14.81 -3.10 -21.19
CA GLU A 76 -15.89 -3.99 -20.72
C GLU A 76 -15.43 -5.11 -19.76
N ASN A 77 -14.18 -5.57 -19.90
CA ASN A 77 -13.60 -6.66 -19.09
C ASN A 77 -12.33 -6.25 -18.32
N GLY A 78 -12.07 -4.95 -18.18
CA GLY A 78 -10.81 -4.47 -17.59
C GLY A 78 -11.02 -3.25 -16.71
N SER A 79 -10.24 -3.17 -15.64
CA SER A 79 -10.22 -2.03 -14.71
C SER A 79 -8.80 -1.55 -14.47
N PHE A 80 -8.65 -0.28 -14.08
CA PHE A 80 -7.39 0.28 -13.60
C PHE A 80 -7.50 0.70 -12.14
N LEU A 81 -6.33 0.73 -11.50
CA LEU A 81 -6.09 1.25 -10.16
C LEU A 81 -4.84 2.13 -10.24
N PHE A 82 -4.95 3.37 -9.79
CA PHE A 82 -3.86 4.34 -9.75
C PHE A 82 -3.81 5.00 -8.38
N SER A 83 -2.61 5.16 -7.84
CA SER A 83 -2.39 5.81 -6.55
C SER A 83 -1.16 6.69 -6.58
N ALA A 84 -1.28 7.89 -6.03
CA ALA A 84 -0.18 8.80 -5.76
C ALA A 84 -0.24 9.27 -4.30
N ARG A 85 0.91 9.26 -3.62
CA ARG A 85 1.04 9.75 -2.23
C ARG A 85 2.31 10.57 -2.11
N ARG A 86 2.24 11.68 -1.38
CA ARG A 86 3.40 12.50 -1.04
C ARG A 86 3.38 12.87 0.43
N SER A 87 4.46 12.51 1.12
CA SER A 87 4.74 13.00 2.47
C SER A 87 5.36 14.38 2.39
N TYR A 88 4.99 15.25 3.32
CA TYR A 88 5.67 16.53 3.58
C TYR A 88 6.10 16.64 5.04
N LEU A 89 6.09 15.52 5.78
CA LEU A 89 6.63 15.47 7.14
C LEU A 89 8.06 15.97 7.20
N ASP A 90 8.90 15.60 6.24
CA ASP A 90 10.31 16.05 6.22
C ASP A 90 10.41 17.58 6.10
N PHE A 91 9.50 18.20 5.35
CA PHE A 91 9.42 19.65 5.25
C PHE A 91 8.93 20.28 6.56
N ILE A 92 7.92 19.70 7.19
CA ILE A 92 7.39 20.15 8.49
C ILE A 92 8.44 20.01 9.59
N PHE A 93 9.13 18.87 9.69
CA PHE A 93 10.15 18.64 10.71
C PHE A 93 11.33 19.60 10.55
N LYS A 94 11.77 19.87 9.31
CA LYS A 94 12.78 20.91 9.04
C LYS A 94 12.30 22.30 9.42
N ALA A 95 11.07 22.67 9.06
CA ALA A 95 10.51 23.99 9.36
C ALA A 95 10.29 24.20 10.88
N ALA A 96 9.99 23.13 11.63
CA ALA A 96 9.75 23.15 13.06
C ALA A 96 11.04 23.00 13.91
N GLY A 97 12.21 22.90 13.28
CA GLY A 97 13.50 22.82 13.99
C GLY A 97 13.87 21.43 14.54
N PHE A 98 13.21 20.38 14.05
CA PHE A 98 13.50 18.98 14.40
C PHE A 98 14.44 18.27 13.40
N GLY A 99 15.12 19.03 12.53
CA GLY A 99 15.97 18.52 11.44
C GLY A 99 17.45 18.82 11.63
#